data_AF-A0A660TGI7-F1
#
_entry.id   AF-A0A660TGI7-F1
#
_cell.length_a   1.000
_cell.length_b   1.000
_cell.length_c   1.000
_cell.angle_alpha   90.00
_cell.angle_beta   90.00
_cell.angle_gamma   90.00
#
_symmetry.space_group_name_H-M   'P 1'
#
loop_
_entity.id
_entity.type
_entity.pdbx_description
1 polymer ?
#
loop_
_entity_poly.entity_id
_entity_poly.type
_entity_poly.pdbx_seq_one_letter_code
_entity_poly.pdbx_strand_id
1 'polypeptide(L)'
;MSEIIQNKAEDDQLYNIEGFSAEEQLEIRAQIDEISGQNRISISEELFQIIPSKRGGTLPLIINLLGIIAIVAGFFLTTRYFQEKEQAMAMEESSYESSEGSVIEELKRQAEEKLNQKQAEISQIQDELSKLDRESASLRESMDDQIKDKELELRLEMEAALADERARLQSQNISSADLEKQLETFQANRESAFKADIEKFKNESALAIEEKEAELAKAKQIANDILEQANRDKAAIKEDTIQREAELTQQFEAEKEALTRESTEATKKLQELSELQKNEQLIQDQLTGSYSSIIKSIAEGDYPEAKLQIEAVRELLDDPQILRLPSISKRKNIELYFLDSMEKEIQQAGVITTSDFTSMTRAAEVLLSARQSAEYGTEAEKEGKYYDAKRFYNDALATLPQISKAVESLQSIELGDRTAISTEYLNLGNTAIGSGKLNDAIKQYRSAAIGSAPDNIELITKAIDGIEQALQQDRDSALAKVKQDLQKLKSDNEDTVQTLNTEIESSKTDIEKLNSDLALLEKNNTELENEKSKLEQTVADIDKLTSKLEESKKTIDQLNQDLASSTETIDGLNTEARKSAFTIETLNKKAARAVNRAENLELELNDAVNQIVELIN
;
A
#
# COMPACT_ATOMS: atom_id res chain seq x y z
N MET A 1 -74.97 -66.93 -9.61
CA MET A 1 -73.73 -67.45 -8.99
C MET A 1 -72.96 -66.23 -8.51
N SER A 2 -73.27 -65.70 -7.31
CA SER A 2 -72.60 -65.99 -6.01
C SER A 2 -71.10 -65.69 -6.13
N GLU A 3 -70.52 -64.65 -5.51
CA GLU A 3 -70.66 -64.20 -4.13
C GLU A 3 -70.63 -62.67 -3.97
N ILE A 4 -71.37 -62.25 -2.95
CA ILE A 4 -71.39 -60.91 -2.36
C ILE A 4 -70.29 -60.89 -1.29
N ILE A 5 -69.33 -59.97 -1.40
CA ILE A 5 -68.54 -59.54 -0.24
C ILE A 5 -68.96 -58.11 0.08
N GLN A 6 -69.86 -58.01 1.07
CA GLN A 6 -70.09 -56.81 1.84
C GLN A 6 -68.82 -56.53 2.65
N ASN A 7 -68.22 -55.35 2.47
CA ASN A 7 -67.38 -54.77 3.52
C ASN A 7 -68.03 -53.46 3.95
N LYS A 8 -68.83 -53.60 5.00
CA LYS A 8 -69.51 -52.54 5.75
C LYS A 8 -68.43 -51.92 6.64
N ALA A 9 -68.05 -50.69 6.38
CA ALA A 9 -67.17 -49.93 7.27
C ALA A 9 -67.89 -49.74 8.60
N GLU A 10 -67.34 -50.37 9.64
CA GLU A 10 -67.51 -49.97 11.03
C GLU A 10 -66.79 -48.63 11.19
N ASP A 11 -67.55 -47.55 11.29
CA ASP A 11 -67.10 -46.28 11.88
C ASP A 11 -68.31 -45.63 12.53
N ASP A 12 -68.84 -46.34 13.53
CA ASP A 12 -69.79 -45.81 14.51
C ASP A 12 -69.07 -45.86 15.87
N GLN A 13 -68.04 -45.02 16.02
CA GLN A 13 -67.46 -44.69 17.31
C GLN A 13 -67.61 -43.20 17.59
N LEU A 14 -68.61 -42.94 18.42
CA LEU A 14 -68.80 -41.83 19.35
C LEU A 14 -67.66 -40.80 19.43
N TYR A 15 -67.91 -39.60 18.91
CA TYR A 15 -67.48 -38.37 19.57
C TYR A 15 -68.72 -37.68 20.16
N ASN A 16 -69.10 -38.08 21.37
CA ASN A 16 -69.94 -37.25 22.21
C ASN A 16 -69.04 -36.13 22.74
N ILE A 17 -69.06 -34.98 22.07
CA ILE A 17 -68.36 -33.79 22.56
C ILE A 17 -69.24 -33.22 23.69
N GLU A 18 -68.92 -33.58 24.93
CA GLU A 18 -69.53 -32.96 26.11
C GLU A 18 -69.14 -31.48 26.17
N GLY A 19 -70.15 -30.62 26.30
CA GLY A 19 -69.97 -29.16 26.45
C GLY A 19 -70.72 -28.29 25.45
N PHE A 20 -71.30 -28.86 24.39
CA PHE A 20 -72.08 -28.11 23.38
C PHE A 20 -73.53 -28.57 23.34
N SER A 21 -74.45 -27.62 23.22
CA SER A 21 -75.87 -27.88 23.03
C SER A 21 -76.15 -28.51 21.65
N ALA A 22 -77.29 -29.19 21.51
CA ALA A 22 -77.68 -29.83 20.24
C ALA A 22 -77.84 -28.84 19.08
N GLU A 23 -78.08 -27.56 19.37
CA GLU A 23 -78.13 -26.47 18.38
C GLU A 23 -76.72 -26.05 17.91
N GLU A 24 -75.75 -25.96 18.83
CA GLU A 24 -74.36 -25.62 18.48
C GLU A 24 -73.68 -26.71 17.64
N GLN A 25 -74.03 -27.98 17.84
CA GLN A 25 -73.52 -29.07 17.02
C GLN A 25 -74.07 -29.05 15.58
N LEU A 26 -75.28 -28.53 15.38
CA LEU A 26 -75.87 -28.32 14.05
C LEU A 26 -75.24 -27.13 13.34
N GLU A 27 -74.93 -26.05 14.07
CA GLU A 27 -74.27 -24.86 13.53
C GLU A 27 -72.82 -25.14 13.11
N ILE A 28 -72.07 -25.91 13.91
CA ILE A 28 -70.70 -26.34 13.56
C ILE A 28 -70.71 -27.22 12.30
N ARG A 29 -71.70 -28.11 12.14
CA ARG A 29 -71.83 -28.92 10.92
C ARG A 29 -72.15 -28.06 9.69
N ALA A 30 -73.03 -27.07 9.83
CA ALA A 30 -73.33 -26.14 8.75
C ALA A 30 -72.10 -25.33 8.33
N GLN A 31 -71.27 -24.88 9.28
CA GLN A 31 -70.03 -24.16 9.00
C GLN A 31 -68.96 -25.06 8.35
N ILE A 32 -68.88 -26.34 8.71
CA ILE A 32 -67.97 -27.30 8.06
C ILE A 32 -68.39 -27.56 6.61
N ASP A 33 -69.69 -27.70 6.32
CA ASP A 33 -70.19 -27.89 4.95
C ASP A 33 -70.01 -26.62 4.10
N GLU A 34 -70.13 -25.42 4.69
CA GLU A 34 -69.87 -24.15 4.01
C GLU A 34 -68.39 -23.93 3.67
N ILE A 35 -67.48 -24.30 4.58
CA ILE A 35 -66.02 -24.23 4.36
C ILE A 35 -65.56 -25.32 3.37
N SER A 36 -66.21 -26.49 3.36
CA SER A 36 -65.93 -27.59 2.41
C SER A 36 -66.51 -27.31 1.00
N GLY A 37 -67.58 -26.51 0.91
CA GLY A 37 -68.18 -26.07 -0.35
C GLY A 37 -67.38 -25.01 -1.11
N GLN A 38 -66.65 -24.12 -0.41
CA GLN A 38 -65.90 -23.02 -1.04
C GLN A 38 -64.52 -23.42 -1.60
N ASN A 39 -64.02 -24.64 -1.34
CA ASN A 39 -62.69 -25.09 -1.76
C ASN A 39 -62.66 -26.37 -2.63
N ARG A 40 -63.76 -26.68 -3.34
CA ARG A 40 -63.73 -27.74 -4.36
C ARG A 40 -63.09 -27.22 -5.65
N ILE A 41 -61.81 -27.53 -5.85
CA ILE A 41 -61.16 -27.48 -7.16
C ILE A 41 -61.71 -28.62 -8.00
N SER A 42 -62.48 -28.29 -9.04
CA SER A 42 -62.96 -29.26 -10.03
C SER A 42 -61.79 -29.77 -10.87
N ILE A 43 -61.41 -31.03 -10.68
CA ILE A 43 -60.39 -31.72 -11.49
C ILE A 43 -61.04 -32.03 -12.85
N SER A 44 -60.65 -31.30 -13.91
CA SER A 44 -60.99 -31.64 -15.29
C SER A 44 -59.87 -32.43 -15.97
N GLU A 45 -60.26 -33.30 -16.89
CA GLU A 45 -59.45 -34.36 -17.52
C GLU A 45 -58.42 -33.84 -18.56
N GLU A 46 -58.21 -32.52 -18.64
CA GLU A 46 -57.16 -31.88 -19.46
C GLU A 46 -55.84 -31.67 -18.69
N LEU A 47 -55.78 -31.92 -17.38
CA LEU A 47 -54.58 -31.72 -16.55
C LEU A 47 -53.57 -32.91 -16.58
N PHE A 48 -53.85 -33.96 -17.34
CA PHE A 48 -53.04 -35.19 -17.39
C PHE A 48 -52.30 -35.47 -18.71
N GLN A 49 -52.09 -34.48 -19.58
CA GLN A 49 -51.20 -34.63 -20.74
C GLN A 49 -49.88 -33.89 -20.54
N ILE A 50 -48.92 -34.55 -19.88
CA ILE A 50 -47.53 -34.10 -19.84
C ILE A 50 -46.79 -34.72 -21.03
N ILE A 51 -46.50 -33.89 -22.04
CA ILE A 51 -45.52 -34.20 -23.08
C ILE A 51 -44.13 -33.76 -22.56
N PRO A 52 -43.17 -34.68 -22.34
CA PRO A 52 -41.87 -34.32 -21.77
C PRO A 52 -40.99 -33.60 -22.81
N SER A 53 -40.61 -32.35 -22.53
CA SER A 53 -39.83 -31.52 -23.47
C SER A 53 -38.32 -31.80 -23.47
N LYS A 54 -37.73 -32.51 -22.50
CA LYS A 54 -36.27 -32.78 -22.49
C LYS A 54 -35.92 -34.17 -21.95
N ARG A 55 -35.07 -34.88 -22.69
CA ARG A 55 -34.54 -36.24 -22.38
C ARG A 55 -33.70 -36.20 -21.10
N GLY A 56 -34.16 -36.90 -20.05
CA GLY A 56 -33.51 -36.98 -18.75
C GLY A 56 -32.31 -37.93 -18.73
N GLY A 57 -31.15 -37.45 -19.17
CA GLY A 57 -29.86 -38.16 -19.02
C GLY A 57 -28.86 -37.47 -18.09
N THR A 58 -28.98 -36.17 -17.84
CA THR A 58 -27.91 -35.37 -17.21
C THR A 58 -28.04 -35.22 -15.70
N LEU A 59 -29.26 -35.23 -15.15
CA LEU A 59 -29.48 -35.05 -13.71
C LEU A 59 -28.87 -36.18 -12.86
N PRO A 60 -29.00 -37.48 -13.23
CA PRO A 60 -28.36 -38.57 -12.48
C PRO A 60 -26.83 -38.53 -12.55
N LEU A 61 -26.29 -38.06 -13.68
CA LEU A 61 -24.84 -37.90 -13.87
C LEU A 61 -24.27 -36.78 -12.99
N ILE A 62 -24.96 -35.65 -12.87
CA ILE A 62 -24.53 -34.54 -12.01
C ILE A 62 -24.59 -34.95 -10.53
N ILE A 63 -25.63 -35.68 -10.13
CA ILE A 63 -25.76 -36.16 -8.75
C ILE A 63 -24.66 -37.17 -8.40
N ASN A 64 -24.36 -38.12 -9.29
CA ASN A 64 -23.27 -39.06 -9.09
C ASN A 64 -21.89 -38.36 -9.09
N LEU A 65 -21.70 -37.33 -9.93
CA LEU A 65 -20.47 -36.54 -9.95
C LEU A 65 -20.29 -35.74 -8.66
N LEU A 66 -21.35 -35.13 -8.13
CA LEU A 66 -21.34 -34.45 -6.82
C LEU A 66 -21.08 -35.44 -5.68
N GLY A 67 -21.63 -36.65 -5.75
CA GLY A 67 -21.35 -37.72 -4.80
C GLY A 67 -19.87 -38.14 -4.80
N ILE A 68 -19.27 -38.30 -5.98
CA ILE A 68 -17.83 -38.62 -6.12
C ILE A 68 -16.97 -37.47 -5.58
N ILE A 69 -17.31 -36.21 -5.89
CA ILE A 69 -16.59 -35.03 -5.38
C ILE A 69 -16.70 -34.97 -3.84
N ALA A 70 -17.87 -35.25 -3.27
CA ALA A 70 -18.05 -35.27 -1.81
C ALA A 70 -17.27 -36.41 -1.14
N ILE A 71 -17.18 -37.59 -1.76
CA ILE A 71 -16.37 -38.70 -1.26
C ILE A 71 -14.87 -38.37 -1.35
N VAL A 72 -14.41 -37.78 -2.45
CA VAL A 72 -13.01 -37.36 -2.62
C VAL A 72 -12.65 -36.23 -1.65
N ALA A 73 -13.53 -35.26 -1.46
CA ALA A 73 -13.35 -34.17 -0.48
C ALA A 73 -13.39 -34.70 0.96
N GLY A 74 -14.30 -35.63 1.25
CA GLY A 74 -14.39 -36.30 2.56
C GLY A 74 -13.14 -37.11 2.87
N PHE A 75 -12.64 -37.89 1.90
CA PHE A 75 -11.39 -38.64 2.02
C PHE A 75 -10.19 -37.70 2.14
N PHE A 76 -10.12 -36.62 1.36
CA PHE A 76 -9.06 -35.61 1.47
C PHE A 76 -9.07 -34.92 2.85
N LEU A 77 -10.24 -34.54 3.36
CA LEU A 77 -10.38 -33.92 4.68
C LEU A 77 -10.06 -34.89 5.82
N THR A 78 -10.47 -36.16 5.74
CA THR A 78 -10.08 -37.16 6.74
C THR A 78 -8.60 -37.49 6.67
N THR A 79 -8.03 -37.66 5.48
CA THR A 79 -6.58 -37.92 5.33
C THR A 79 -5.75 -36.75 5.85
N ARG A 80 -6.20 -35.50 5.60
CA ARG A 80 -5.58 -34.28 6.14
C ARG A 80 -5.72 -34.16 7.66
N TYR A 81 -6.90 -34.47 8.19
CA TYR A 81 -7.18 -34.43 9.63
C TYR A 81 -6.42 -35.51 10.40
N PHE A 82 -6.22 -36.70 9.81
CA PHE A 82 -5.42 -37.77 10.40
C PHE A 82 -3.91 -37.54 10.22
N GLN A 83 -3.47 -36.89 9.14
CA GLN A 83 -2.08 -36.41 9.02
C GLN A 83 -1.77 -35.31 10.03
N GLU A 84 -2.71 -34.40 10.35
CA GLU A 84 -2.58 -33.43 11.45
C GLU A 84 -2.48 -34.11 12.82
N LYS A 85 -3.10 -35.28 13.02
CA LYS A 85 -3.01 -36.05 14.28
C LYS A 85 -1.79 -36.97 14.39
N GLU A 86 -1.30 -37.55 13.28
CA GLU A 86 -0.02 -38.27 13.29
C GLU A 86 1.15 -37.30 13.43
N GLN A 87 1.03 -36.09 12.87
CA GLN A 87 1.98 -35.02 13.14
C GLN A 87 1.85 -34.49 14.57
N ALA A 88 0.67 -34.43 15.19
CA ALA A 88 0.53 -33.99 16.60
C ALA A 88 1.27 -34.88 17.63
N MET A 89 1.63 -36.14 17.29
CA MET A 89 2.48 -36.98 18.14
C MET A 89 3.98 -36.94 17.78
N ALA A 90 4.35 -36.23 16.71
CA ALA A 90 5.73 -35.93 16.33
C ALA A 90 6.04 -34.40 16.30
N MET A 91 5.06 -33.53 16.54
CA MET A 91 5.11 -32.06 16.44
C MET A 91 5.32 -31.34 17.77
N GLU A 92 5.52 -32.06 18.87
CA GLU A 92 5.87 -31.37 20.12
C GLU A 92 7.32 -30.83 20.07
N GLU A 93 8.14 -31.32 19.13
CA GLU A 93 9.53 -30.87 18.93
C GLU A 93 9.70 -29.96 17.69
N SER A 94 8.80 -30.00 16.69
CA SER A 94 8.99 -29.28 15.41
C SER A 94 8.12 -28.03 15.22
N SER A 95 7.15 -27.75 16.08
CA SER A 95 6.32 -26.53 15.95
C SER A 95 7.02 -25.27 16.47
N TYR A 96 8.00 -25.42 17.36
CA TYR A 96 8.83 -24.31 17.87
C TYR A 96 9.77 -23.76 16.78
N GLU A 97 10.39 -24.64 15.98
CA GLU A 97 11.42 -24.27 15.01
C GLU A 97 10.87 -23.45 13.81
N SER A 98 9.58 -23.60 13.48
CA SER A 98 8.95 -22.90 12.34
C SER A 98 8.55 -21.44 12.64
N SER A 99 8.21 -21.12 13.89
CA SER A 99 7.87 -19.75 14.29
C SER A 99 9.11 -18.88 14.47
N GLU A 100 10.20 -19.44 15.02
CA GLU A 100 11.46 -18.72 15.29
C GLU A 100 12.17 -18.31 13.99
N GLY A 101 12.28 -19.23 13.04
CA GLY A 101 12.83 -18.94 11.71
C GLY A 101 12.02 -17.88 10.95
N SER A 102 10.68 -17.92 11.08
CA SER A 102 9.81 -16.95 10.40
C SER A 102 9.98 -15.52 10.93
N VAL A 103 10.29 -15.33 12.22
CA VAL A 103 10.52 -14.00 12.81
C VAL A 103 11.85 -13.40 12.35
N ILE A 104 12.91 -14.23 12.30
CA ILE A 104 14.23 -13.78 11.79
C ILE A 104 14.14 -13.46 10.29
N GLU A 105 13.42 -14.27 9.52
CA GLU A 105 13.25 -14.06 8.09
C GLU A 105 12.40 -12.81 7.79
N GLU A 106 11.34 -12.58 8.56
CA GLU A 106 10.53 -11.36 8.45
C GLU A 106 11.33 -10.11 8.85
N LEU A 107 12.18 -10.19 9.89
CA LEU A 107 13.09 -9.11 10.26
C LEU A 107 14.07 -8.78 9.13
N LYS A 108 14.68 -9.81 8.51
CA LYS A 108 15.56 -9.64 7.34
C LYS A 108 14.82 -9.01 6.17
N ARG A 109 13.61 -9.48 5.87
CA ARG A 109 12.76 -8.95 4.80
C ARG A 109 12.45 -7.47 5.00
N GLN A 110 12.04 -7.08 6.22
CA GLN A 110 11.76 -5.68 6.55
C GLN A 110 13.01 -4.79 6.49
N ALA A 111 14.16 -5.32 6.93
CA ALA A 111 15.42 -4.61 6.83
C ALA A 111 15.85 -4.42 5.38
N GLU A 112 15.71 -5.44 4.54
CA GLU A 112 16.02 -5.39 3.11
C GLU A 112 15.12 -4.39 2.37
N GLU A 113 13.82 -4.34 2.71
CA GLU A 113 12.89 -3.35 2.18
C GLU A 113 13.31 -1.92 2.56
N LYS A 114 13.64 -1.67 3.83
CA LYS A 114 14.15 -0.36 4.30
C LYS A 114 15.48 0.01 3.64
N LEU A 115 16.40 -0.95 3.48
CA LEU A 115 17.68 -0.73 2.81
C LEU A 115 17.49 -0.40 1.32
N ASN A 116 16.54 -1.05 0.65
CA ASN A 116 16.20 -0.76 -0.74
C ASN A 116 15.56 0.62 -0.90
N GLN A 117 14.65 1.01 0.01
CA GLN A 117 14.07 2.35 0.03
C GLN A 117 15.15 3.42 0.22
N LYS A 118 16.06 3.24 1.20
CA LYS A 118 17.18 4.16 1.42
C LYS A 118 18.17 4.18 0.25
N GLN A 119 18.39 3.05 -0.42
CA GLN A 119 19.22 3.01 -1.62
C GLN A 119 18.59 3.79 -2.79
N ALA A 120 17.27 3.71 -2.96
CA ALA A 120 16.55 4.49 -3.95
C ALA A 120 16.65 6.00 -3.65
N GLU A 121 16.47 6.40 -2.39
CA GLU A 121 16.64 7.79 -1.93
C GLU A 121 18.06 8.31 -2.21
N ILE A 122 19.10 7.55 -1.86
CA ILE A 122 20.50 7.88 -2.16
C ILE A 122 20.70 8.08 -3.67
N SER A 123 20.12 7.22 -4.50
CA SER A 123 20.25 7.30 -5.95
C SER A 123 19.57 8.56 -6.50
N GLN A 124 18.40 8.91 -5.98
CA GLN A 124 17.70 10.16 -6.34
C GLN A 124 18.51 11.40 -5.97
N ILE A 125 19.12 11.44 -4.78
CA ILE A 125 19.96 12.56 -4.35
C ILE A 125 21.21 12.67 -5.24
N GLN A 126 21.81 11.54 -5.64
CA GLN A 126 22.94 11.53 -6.57
C GLN A 126 22.56 12.06 -7.96
N ASP A 127 21.38 11.71 -8.45
CA ASP A 127 20.85 12.24 -9.71
C ASP A 127 20.60 13.75 -9.63
N GLU A 128 20.04 14.22 -8.51
CA GLU A 128 19.82 15.65 -8.26
C GLU A 128 21.15 16.43 -8.19
N LEU A 129 22.17 15.87 -7.53
CA LEU A 129 23.54 16.43 -7.54
C LEU A 129 24.10 16.52 -8.96
N SER A 130 23.97 15.45 -9.77
CA SER A 130 24.43 15.48 -11.16
C SER A 130 23.67 16.53 -11.99
N LYS A 131 22.38 16.73 -11.72
CA LYS A 131 21.58 17.76 -12.38
C LYS A 131 22.06 19.16 -12.00
N LEU A 132 22.28 19.42 -10.72
CA LEU A 132 22.83 20.70 -10.24
C LEU A 132 24.22 21.00 -10.80
N ASP A 133 25.06 19.97 -11.01
CA ASP A 133 26.35 20.11 -11.70
C ASP A 133 26.19 20.52 -13.16
N ARG A 134 25.25 19.91 -13.89
CA ARG A 134 24.95 20.29 -15.28
C ARG A 134 24.35 21.68 -15.37
N GLU A 135 23.41 22.03 -14.48
CA GLU A 135 22.81 23.36 -14.43
C GLU A 135 23.88 24.44 -14.20
N SER A 136 24.81 24.21 -13.26
CA SER A 136 25.94 25.11 -13.02
C SER A 136 26.86 25.26 -14.23
N ALA A 137 27.15 24.18 -14.96
CA ALA A 137 27.95 24.24 -16.18
C ALA A 137 27.22 24.98 -17.32
N SER A 138 25.93 24.69 -17.51
CA SER A 138 25.10 25.33 -18.55
C SER A 138 24.86 26.82 -18.30
N LEU A 139 24.78 27.24 -17.04
CA LEU A 139 24.60 28.65 -16.68
C LEU A 139 25.81 29.48 -17.10
N ARG A 140 27.03 28.95 -16.91
CA ARG A 140 28.27 29.59 -17.36
C ARG A 140 28.33 29.69 -18.89
N GLU A 141 28.00 28.59 -19.56
CA GLU A 141 28.01 28.54 -21.03
C GLU A 141 26.98 29.48 -21.66
N SER A 142 25.74 29.51 -21.15
CA SER A 142 24.70 30.39 -21.68
C SER A 142 25.03 31.86 -21.49
N MET A 143 25.77 32.21 -20.43
CA MET A 143 26.18 33.59 -20.20
C MET A 143 27.21 34.06 -21.22
N ASP A 144 28.24 33.24 -21.48
CA ASP A 144 29.27 33.59 -22.46
C ASP A 144 28.64 33.83 -23.85
N ASP A 145 27.58 33.10 -24.17
CA ASP A 145 26.82 33.30 -25.40
C ASP A 145 25.93 34.55 -25.35
N GLN A 146 25.25 34.84 -24.24
CA GLN A 146 24.49 36.10 -24.07
C GLN A 146 25.38 37.35 -24.18
N ILE A 147 26.61 37.29 -23.66
CA ILE A 147 27.58 38.39 -23.80
C ILE A 147 27.97 38.56 -25.26
N LYS A 148 28.26 37.48 -25.99
CA LYS A 148 28.58 37.56 -27.43
C LYS A 148 27.42 38.10 -28.25
N ASP A 149 26.20 37.64 -27.95
CA ASP A 149 24.99 38.10 -28.63
C ASP A 149 24.77 39.60 -28.39
N LYS A 150 24.99 40.08 -27.15
CA LYS A 150 24.88 41.50 -26.82
C LYS A 150 25.96 42.35 -27.49
N GLU A 151 27.20 41.84 -27.55
CA GLU A 151 28.29 42.47 -28.28
C GLU A 151 27.98 42.59 -29.78
N LEU A 152 27.35 41.57 -30.37
CA LEU A 152 26.95 41.57 -31.78
C LEU A 152 25.77 42.52 -32.05
N GLU A 153 24.75 42.50 -31.19
CA GLU A 153 23.58 43.40 -31.28
C GLU A 153 24.01 44.87 -31.26
N LEU A 154 24.81 45.26 -30.25
CA LEU A 154 25.26 46.62 -30.09
C LEU A 154 26.21 47.05 -31.25
N ARG A 155 26.92 46.10 -31.88
CA ARG A 155 27.80 46.38 -33.01
C ARG A 155 26.99 46.70 -34.26
N LEU A 156 25.91 45.96 -34.49
CA LEU A 156 24.95 46.26 -35.55
C LEU A 156 24.29 47.63 -35.33
N GLU A 157 23.93 47.96 -34.08
CA GLU A 157 23.40 49.28 -33.72
C GLU A 157 24.41 50.40 -34.01
N MET A 158 25.70 50.19 -33.72
CA MET A 158 26.78 51.13 -34.04
C MET A 158 26.94 51.35 -35.55
N GLU A 159 26.91 50.28 -36.35
CA GLU A 159 27.01 50.39 -37.81
C GLU A 159 25.83 51.16 -38.41
N ALA A 160 24.60 50.92 -37.91
CA ALA A 160 23.41 51.66 -38.30
C ALA A 160 23.50 53.15 -37.92
N ALA A 161 23.88 53.46 -36.68
CA ALA A 161 24.02 54.84 -36.21
C ALA A 161 25.09 55.63 -36.98
N LEU A 162 26.19 54.99 -37.39
CA LEU A 162 27.22 55.61 -38.23
C LEU A 162 26.72 55.89 -39.65
N ALA A 163 25.90 55.00 -40.23
CA ALA A 163 25.28 55.22 -41.54
C ALA A 163 24.30 56.40 -41.50
N ASP A 164 23.47 56.48 -40.46
CA ASP A 164 22.52 57.57 -40.26
C ASP A 164 23.22 58.92 -40.06
N GLU A 165 24.27 58.96 -39.23
CA GLU A 165 25.04 60.18 -38.99
C GLU A 165 25.78 60.65 -40.25
N ARG A 166 26.32 59.70 -41.03
CA ARG A 166 26.93 60.00 -42.33
C ARG A 166 25.92 60.63 -43.30
N ALA A 167 24.71 60.08 -43.39
CA ALA A 167 23.64 60.62 -44.22
C ALA A 167 23.21 62.03 -43.76
N ARG A 168 23.10 62.23 -42.44
CA ARG A 168 22.77 63.54 -41.83
C ARG A 168 23.81 64.60 -42.16
N LEU A 169 25.10 64.31 -41.99
CA LEU A 169 26.19 65.25 -42.25
C LEU A 169 26.35 65.57 -43.74
N GLN A 170 26.11 64.60 -44.63
CA GLN A 170 26.07 64.82 -46.07
C GLN A 170 24.93 65.77 -46.49
N SER A 171 23.77 65.69 -45.83
CA SER A 171 22.63 66.57 -46.12
C SER A 171 22.87 68.05 -45.73
N GLN A 172 23.87 68.33 -44.90
CA GLN A 172 24.19 69.67 -44.39
C GLN A 172 25.28 70.41 -45.22
N ASN A 173 25.72 69.87 -46.36
CA ASN A 173 26.72 70.49 -47.26
C ASN A 173 28.06 70.85 -46.57
N ILE A 174 28.48 70.01 -45.64
CA ILE A 174 29.74 70.16 -44.91
C ILE A 174 30.91 69.75 -45.82
N SER A 175 32.07 70.41 -45.70
CA SER A 175 33.26 70.06 -46.48
C SER A 175 33.70 68.61 -46.19
N SER A 176 34.29 67.92 -47.16
CA SER A 176 34.69 66.52 -47.02
C SER A 176 35.67 66.30 -45.85
N ALA A 177 36.57 67.25 -45.59
CA ALA A 177 37.52 67.18 -44.49
C ALA A 177 36.86 67.38 -43.10
N ASP A 178 35.84 68.23 -43.01
CA ASP A 178 35.11 68.47 -41.76
C ASP A 178 34.10 67.35 -41.46
N LEU A 179 33.51 66.76 -42.50
CA LEU A 179 32.62 65.59 -42.39
C LEU A 179 33.35 64.38 -41.81
N GLU A 180 34.54 64.09 -42.32
CA GLU A 180 35.34 62.95 -41.87
C GLU A 180 35.78 63.13 -40.41
N LYS A 181 36.16 64.35 -40.02
CA LYS A 181 36.51 64.69 -38.64
C LYS A 181 35.32 64.60 -37.68
N GLN A 182 34.12 65.02 -38.10
CA GLN A 182 32.90 64.90 -37.29
C GLN A 182 32.45 63.44 -37.15
N LEU A 183 32.53 62.64 -38.22
CA LEU A 183 32.28 61.20 -38.18
C LEU A 183 33.26 60.48 -37.28
N GLU A 184 34.55 60.81 -37.33
CA GLU A 184 35.57 60.21 -36.47
C GLU A 184 35.32 60.56 -34.99
N THR A 185 34.92 61.81 -34.71
CA THR A 185 34.56 62.24 -33.35
C THR A 185 33.29 61.55 -32.85
N PHE A 186 32.28 61.39 -33.72
CA PHE A 186 31.04 60.69 -33.40
C PHE A 186 31.29 59.20 -33.17
N GLN A 187 32.08 58.56 -34.04
CA GLN A 187 32.50 57.18 -33.91
C GLN A 187 33.26 56.95 -32.60
N ALA A 188 34.25 57.80 -32.28
CA ALA A 188 34.99 57.69 -31.03
C ALA A 188 34.10 57.83 -29.79
N ASN A 189 33.14 58.77 -29.80
CA ASN A 189 32.18 58.95 -28.72
C ASN A 189 31.23 57.76 -28.58
N ARG A 190 30.70 57.24 -29.69
CA ARG A 190 29.80 56.08 -29.67
C ARG A 190 30.52 54.79 -29.32
N GLU A 191 31.75 54.60 -29.78
CA GLU A 191 32.58 53.45 -29.42
C GLU A 191 32.92 53.47 -27.93
N SER A 192 33.14 54.66 -27.35
CA SER A 192 33.30 54.80 -25.89
C SER A 192 32.01 54.46 -25.13
N ALA A 193 30.85 54.89 -25.62
CA ALA A 193 29.55 54.56 -25.01
C ALA A 193 29.26 53.05 -25.11
N PHE A 194 29.48 52.45 -26.28
CA PHE A 194 29.37 51.02 -26.53
C PHE A 194 30.23 50.18 -25.58
N LYS A 195 31.50 50.58 -25.40
CA LYS A 195 32.40 49.92 -24.43
C LYS A 195 31.86 50.05 -23.00
N ALA A 196 31.34 51.21 -22.62
CA ALA A 196 30.74 51.41 -21.30
C ALA A 196 29.48 50.55 -21.10
N ASP A 197 28.62 50.40 -22.12
CA ASP A 197 27.41 49.59 -22.05
C ASP A 197 27.72 48.08 -21.98
N ILE A 198 28.72 47.61 -22.71
CA ILE A 198 29.20 46.21 -22.58
C ILE A 198 29.80 45.96 -21.21
N GLU A 199 30.64 46.86 -20.71
CA GLU A 199 31.22 46.72 -19.37
C GLU A 199 30.13 46.73 -18.30
N LYS A 200 29.11 47.57 -18.44
CA LYS A 200 27.96 47.58 -17.54
C LYS A 200 27.18 46.25 -17.61
N PHE A 201 26.88 45.75 -18.81
CA PHE A 201 26.19 44.48 -19.00
C PHE A 201 27.00 43.29 -18.45
N LYS A 202 28.32 43.28 -18.66
CA LYS A 202 29.24 42.28 -18.10
C LYS A 202 29.21 42.29 -16.57
N ASN A 203 29.25 43.46 -15.95
CA ASN A 203 29.20 43.59 -14.49
C ASN A 203 27.84 43.18 -13.90
N GLU A 204 26.73 43.62 -14.49
CA GLU A 204 25.37 43.25 -14.05
C GLU A 204 25.14 41.74 -14.19
N SER A 205 25.62 41.16 -15.29
CA SER A 205 25.52 39.73 -15.55
C SER A 205 26.42 38.89 -14.65
N ALA A 206 27.65 39.35 -14.40
CA ALA A 206 28.57 38.67 -13.48
C ALA A 206 28.00 38.61 -12.05
N LEU A 207 27.36 39.69 -11.59
CA LEU A 207 26.66 39.71 -10.30
C LEU A 207 25.48 38.72 -10.27
N ALA A 208 24.66 38.68 -11.32
CA ALA A 208 23.55 37.74 -11.42
C ALA A 208 24.00 36.27 -11.43
N ILE A 209 25.13 35.96 -12.09
CA ILE A 209 25.75 34.63 -12.06
C ILE A 209 26.27 34.33 -10.66
N GLU A 210 26.97 35.26 -10.02
CA GLU A 210 27.53 35.05 -8.69
C GLU A 210 26.41 34.71 -7.69
N GLU A 211 25.28 35.41 -7.74
CA GLU A 211 24.10 35.09 -6.94
C GLU A 211 23.54 33.69 -7.24
N LYS A 212 23.41 33.33 -8.52
CA LYS A 212 22.91 32.02 -8.93
C LYS A 212 23.87 30.87 -8.64
N GLU A 213 25.17 31.08 -8.78
CA GLU A 213 26.20 30.12 -8.39
C GLU A 213 26.23 29.93 -6.87
N ALA A 214 26.05 31.00 -6.09
CA ALA A 214 25.94 30.89 -4.64
C ALA A 214 24.67 30.11 -4.22
N GLU A 215 23.56 30.29 -4.92
CA GLU A 215 22.32 29.52 -4.72
C GLU A 215 22.54 28.03 -5.05
N LEU A 216 23.11 27.73 -6.23
CA LEU A 216 23.45 26.36 -6.64
C LEU A 216 24.47 25.70 -5.71
N ALA A 217 25.46 26.45 -5.21
CA ALA A 217 26.44 25.95 -4.26
C ALA A 217 25.79 25.57 -2.91
N LYS A 218 24.86 26.40 -2.41
CA LYS A 218 24.06 26.07 -1.22
C LYS A 218 23.19 24.83 -1.45
N ALA A 219 22.53 24.73 -2.60
CA ALA A 219 21.72 23.56 -2.96
C ALA A 219 22.58 22.28 -3.00
N LYS A 220 23.77 22.34 -3.61
CA LYS A 220 24.73 21.22 -3.60
C LYS A 220 25.22 20.85 -2.21
N GLN A 221 25.47 21.84 -1.35
CA GLN A 221 25.88 21.58 0.04
C GLN A 221 24.76 20.84 0.78
N ILE A 222 23.52 21.33 0.70
CA ILE A 222 22.35 20.68 1.31
C ILE A 222 22.18 19.25 0.78
N ALA A 223 22.27 19.05 -0.53
CA ALA A 223 22.16 17.72 -1.14
C ALA A 223 23.28 16.77 -0.67
N ASN A 224 24.52 17.26 -0.52
CA ASN A 224 25.62 16.46 0.04
C ASN A 224 25.40 16.11 1.53
N ASP A 225 24.90 17.05 2.33
CA ASP A 225 24.59 16.82 3.75
C ASP A 225 23.49 15.74 3.89
N ILE A 226 22.45 15.83 3.06
CA ILE A 226 21.37 14.82 2.99
C ILE A 226 21.93 13.47 2.54
N LEU A 227 22.82 13.45 1.53
CA LEU A 227 23.47 12.22 1.06
C LEU A 227 24.31 11.55 2.15
N GLU A 228 25.08 12.33 2.91
CA GLU A 228 25.88 11.83 4.04
C GLU A 228 24.97 11.28 5.14
N GLN A 229 23.88 11.97 5.45
CA GLN A 229 22.89 11.50 6.41
C GLN A 229 22.21 10.20 5.96
N ALA A 230 21.77 10.11 4.71
CA ALA A 230 21.15 8.91 4.16
C ALA A 230 22.10 7.71 4.17
N ASN A 231 23.40 7.92 3.91
CA ASN A 231 24.43 6.88 4.02
C ASN A 231 24.65 6.43 5.48
N ARG A 232 24.63 7.36 6.44
CA ARG A 232 24.70 7.03 7.88
C ARG A 232 23.49 6.23 8.33
N ASP A 233 22.29 6.64 7.93
CA ASP A 233 21.05 5.93 8.25
C ASP A 233 21.07 4.51 7.67
N LYS A 234 21.53 4.35 6.43
CA LYS A 234 21.69 3.03 5.79
C LYS A 234 22.65 2.14 6.57
N ALA A 235 23.79 2.67 7.03
CA ALA A 235 24.75 1.93 7.84
C ALA A 235 24.16 1.53 9.20
N ALA A 236 23.45 2.45 9.87
CA ALA A 236 22.80 2.20 11.14
C ALA A 236 21.72 1.11 11.04
N ILE A 237 20.87 1.15 9.99
CA ILE A 237 19.85 0.11 9.75
C ILE A 237 20.50 -1.27 9.61
N LYS A 238 21.62 -1.36 8.89
CA LYS A 238 22.34 -2.62 8.70
C LYS A 238 22.93 -3.15 10.00
N GLU A 239 23.54 -2.28 10.80
CA GLU A 239 24.13 -2.66 12.10
C GLU A 239 23.06 -3.10 13.11
N ASP A 240 21.97 -2.33 13.24
CA ASP A 240 20.83 -2.64 14.11
C ASP A 240 20.20 -3.98 13.74
N THR A 241 20.01 -4.25 12.44
CA THR A 241 19.48 -5.54 11.98
C THR A 241 20.36 -6.71 12.39
N ILE A 242 21.69 -6.58 12.25
CA ILE A 242 22.64 -7.64 12.64
C ILE A 242 22.62 -7.86 14.16
N GLN A 243 22.60 -6.78 14.95
CA GLN A 243 22.52 -6.90 16.42
C GLN A 243 21.23 -7.59 16.85
N ARG A 244 20.09 -7.16 16.28
CA ARG A 244 18.77 -7.72 16.58
C ARG A 244 18.66 -9.19 16.18
N GLU A 245 19.22 -9.58 15.03
CA GLU A 245 19.29 -10.97 14.59
C GLU A 245 20.11 -11.83 15.57
N ALA A 246 21.27 -11.33 16.01
CA ALA A 246 22.11 -12.04 16.98
C ALA A 246 21.42 -12.19 18.34
N GLU A 247 20.75 -11.14 18.82
CA GLU A 247 19.97 -11.18 20.06
C GLU A 247 18.82 -12.18 20.00
N LEU A 248 18.04 -12.19 18.91
CA LEU A 248 16.94 -13.14 18.71
C LEU A 248 17.46 -14.58 18.64
N THR A 249 18.54 -14.81 17.90
CA THR A 249 19.16 -16.14 17.79
C THR A 249 19.58 -16.64 19.18
N GLN A 250 20.23 -15.78 19.98
CA GLN A 250 20.65 -16.14 21.33
C GLN A 250 19.47 -16.42 22.26
N GLN A 251 18.37 -15.66 22.15
CA GLN A 251 17.16 -15.90 22.95
C GLN A 251 16.52 -17.25 22.62
N PHE A 252 16.39 -17.58 21.33
CA PHE A 252 15.83 -18.86 20.90
C PHE A 252 16.71 -20.05 21.30
N GLU A 253 18.04 -19.94 21.19
CA GLU A 253 18.94 -20.99 21.68
C GLU A 253 18.80 -21.20 23.19
N ALA A 254 18.71 -20.12 23.98
CA ALA A 254 18.53 -20.20 25.42
C ALA A 254 17.16 -20.81 25.81
N GLU A 255 16.09 -20.46 25.09
CA GLU A 255 14.75 -21.02 25.29
C GLU A 255 14.71 -22.52 24.93
N LYS A 256 15.31 -22.90 23.81
CA LYS A 256 15.46 -24.31 23.39
C LYS A 256 16.22 -25.13 24.43
N GLU A 257 17.32 -24.61 24.97
CA GLU A 257 18.05 -25.29 26.05
C GLU A 257 17.21 -25.44 27.32
N ALA A 258 16.44 -24.41 27.71
CA ALA A 258 15.58 -24.44 28.88
C ALA A 258 14.45 -25.47 28.73
N LEU A 259 13.74 -25.46 27.61
CA LEU A 259 12.70 -26.43 27.26
C LEU A 259 13.22 -27.86 27.24
N THR A 260 14.41 -28.08 26.65
CA THR A 260 15.04 -29.41 26.62
C THR A 260 15.34 -29.92 28.02
N ARG A 261 15.85 -29.04 28.92
CA ARG A 261 16.09 -29.40 30.33
C ARG A 261 14.79 -29.73 31.05
N GLU A 262 13.76 -28.91 30.90
CA GLU A 262 12.46 -29.13 31.54
C GLU A 262 11.79 -30.42 31.05
N SER A 263 11.80 -30.69 29.74
CA SER A 263 11.29 -31.93 29.15
C SER A 263 12.05 -33.16 29.66
N THR A 264 13.38 -33.08 29.75
CA THR A 264 14.21 -34.17 30.30
C THR A 264 13.88 -34.44 31.77
N GLU A 265 13.71 -33.39 32.58
CA GLU A 265 13.31 -33.52 33.99
C GLU A 265 11.89 -34.08 34.16
N ALA A 266 10.93 -33.61 33.34
CA ALA A 266 9.56 -34.11 33.33
C ALA A 266 9.51 -35.59 32.94
N THR A 267 10.24 -35.98 31.90
CA THR A 267 10.35 -37.37 31.45
C THR A 267 10.95 -38.27 32.54
N LYS A 268 12.00 -37.80 33.23
CA LYS A 268 12.60 -38.53 34.34
C LYS A 268 11.63 -38.70 35.52
N LYS A 269 10.92 -37.65 35.92
CA LYS A 269 9.88 -37.72 36.97
C LYS A 269 8.74 -38.68 36.58
N LEU A 270 8.34 -38.68 35.32
CA LEU A 270 7.29 -39.57 34.81
C LEU A 270 7.73 -41.03 34.81
N GLN A 271 8.99 -41.32 34.44
CA GLN A 271 9.58 -42.66 34.56
C GLN A 271 9.64 -43.12 36.02
N GLU A 272 10.12 -42.27 36.94
CA GLU A 272 10.16 -42.59 38.38
C GLU A 272 8.75 -42.88 38.94
N LEU A 273 7.75 -42.09 38.56
CA LEU A 273 6.36 -42.32 38.96
C LEU A 273 5.79 -43.62 38.36
N SER A 274 6.10 -43.93 37.11
CA SER A 274 5.66 -45.16 36.45
C SER A 274 6.25 -46.41 37.11
N GLU A 275 7.54 -46.37 37.47
CA GLU A 275 8.20 -47.46 38.20
C GLU A 275 7.61 -47.65 39.61
N LEU A 276 7.32 -46.56 40.32
CA LEU A 276 6.64 -46.60 41.62
C LEU A 276 5.25 -47.23 41.49
N GLN A 277 4.44 -46.81 40.51
CA GLN A 277 3.11 -47.38 40.28
C GLN A 277 3.16 -48.87 39.94
N LYS A 278 4.12 -49.30 39.10
CA LYS A 278 4.28 -50.71 38.74
C LYS A 278 4.67 -51.56 39.96
N ASN A 279 5.57 -51.05 40.80
CA ASN A 279 5.94 -51.72 42.05
C ASN A 279 4.75 -51.78 43.03
N GLU A 280 3.97 -50.71 43.14
CA GLU A 280 2.73 -50.71 43.93
C GLU A 280 1.74 -51.76 43.46
N GLN A 281 1.49 -51.85 42.16
CA GLN A 281 0.55 -52.81 41.60
C GLN A 281 0.99 -54.26 41.88
N LEU A 282 2.28 -54.57 41.71
CA LEU A 282 2.81 -55.90 42.01
C LEU A 282 2.59 -56.29 43.47
N ILE A 283 2.85 -55.38 44.42
CA ILE A 283 2.63 -55.64 45.84
C ILE A 283 1.13 -55.78 46.14
N GLN A 284 0.27 -54.98 45.53
CA GLN A 284 -1.19 -55.12 45.68
C GLN A 284 -1.69 -56.47 45.17
N ASP A 285 -1.19 -56.94 44.04
CA ASP A 285 -1.54 -58.26 43.49
C ASP A 285 -1.05 -59.38 44.40
N GLN A 286 0.18 -59.27 44.94
CA GLN A 286 0.71 -60.22 45.91
C GLN A 286 -0.12 -60.25 47.20
N LEU A 287 -0.48 -59.09 47.77
CA LEU A 287 -1.35 -59.01 48.94
C LEU A 287 -2.70 -59.66 48.67
N THR A 288 -3.29 -59.41 47.51
CA THR A 288 -4.57 -60.00 47.09
C THR A 288 -4.47 -61.52 47.03
N GLY A 289 -3.44 -62.05 46.37
CA GLY A 289 -3.20 -63.50 46.27
C GLY A 289 -3.00 -64.15 47.65
N SER A 290 -2.29 -63.47 48.55
CA SER A 290 -2.12 -63.94 49.93
C SER A 290 -3.45 -63.95 50.69
N TYR A 291 -4.29 -62.92 50.58
CA TYR A 291 -5.62 -62.92 51.20
C TYR A 291 -6.53 -64.03 50.65
N SER A 292 -6.55 -64.25 49.34
CA SER A 292 -7.29 -65.35 48.74
C SER A 292 -6.81 -66.71 49.26
N SER A 293 -5.50 -66.88 49.43
CA SER A 293 -4.90 -68.12 49.96
C SER A 293 -5.25 -68.32 51.44
N ILE A 294 -5.21 -67.25 52.25
CA ILE A 294 -5.62 -67.27 53.65
C ILE A 294 -7.09 -67.67 53.74
N ILE A 295 -7.99 -66.98 53.02
CA ILE A 295 -9.43 -67.27 53.03
C ILE A 295 -9.69 -68.71 52.60
N LYS A 296 -9.01 -69.21 51.56
CA LYS A 296 -9.14 -70.60 51.11
C LYS A 296 -8.70 -71.60 52.18
N SER A 297 -7.54 -71.39 52.79
CA SER A 297 -7.00 -72.27 53.85
C SER A 297 -7.94 -72.31 55.06
N ILE A 298 -8.51 -71.15 55.43
CA ILE A 298 -9.52 -71.05 56.47
C ILE A 298 -10.82 -71.80 56.07
N ALA A 299 -11.30 -71.66 54.84
CA ALA A 299 -12.50 -72.34 54.35
C ALA A 299 -12.34 -73.88 54.27
N GLU A 300 -11.14 -74.36 53.96
CA GLU A 300 -10.76 -75.77 53.93
C GLU A 300 -10.50 -76.35 55.33
N GLY A 301 -10.49 -75.50 56.37
CA GLY A 301 -10.24 -75.87 57.76
C GLY A 301 -8.75 -76.07 58.11
N ASP A 302 -7.85 -75.71 57.20
CA ASP A 302 -6.40 -75.75 57.40
C ASP A 302 -5.91 -74.48 58.12
N TYR A 303 -6.28 -74.40 59.40
CA TYR A 303 -5.96 -73.27 60.28
C TYR A 303 -4.46 -73.06 60.53
N PRO A 304 -3.62 -74.12 60.67
CA PRO A 304 -2.17 -73.94 60.78
C PRO A 304 -1.58 -73.24 59.54
N GLU A 305 -1.98 -73.64 58.34
CA GLU A 305 -1.52 -73.04 57.09
C GLU A 305 -2.02 -71.59 56.94
N ALA A 306 -3.28 -71.33 57.26
CA ALA A 306 -3.82 -69.97 57.27
C ALA A 306 -3.03 -69.03 58.21
N LYS A 307 -2.61 -69.52 59.39
CA LYS A 307 -1.82 -68.72 60.33
C LYS A 307 -0.42 -68.41 59.81
N LEU A 308 0.24 -69.36 59.15
CA LEU A 308 1.54 -69.13 58.50
C LEU A 308 1.43 -68.07 57.40
N GLN A 309 0.37 -68.13 56.59
CA GLN A 309 0.13 -67.17 55.52
C GLN A 309 -0.19 -65.76 56.06
N ILE A 310 -0.95 -65.64 57.17
CA ILE A 310 -1.19 -64.37 57.85
C ILE A 310 0.14 -63.73 58.30
N GLU A 311 1.03 -64.50 58.92
CA GLU A 311 2.33 -64.00 59.38
C GLU A 311 3.20 -63.55 58.20
N ALA A 312 3.19 -64.29 57.09
CA ALA A 312 3.91 -63.91 55.88
C ALA A 312 3.42 -62.57 55.30
N VAL A 313 2.11 -62.27 55.38
CA VAL A 313 1.58 -60.96 54.96
C VAL A 313 1.98 -59.86 55.95
N ARG A 314 2.02 -60.12 57.25
CA ARG A 314 2.52 -59.14 58.24
C ARG A 314 3.98 -58.77 57.96
N GLU A 315 4.83 -59.77 57.73
CA GLU A 315 6.25 -59.55 57.41
C GLU A 315 6.42 -58.72 56.14
N LEU A 316 5.63 -59.00 55.09
CA LEU A 316 5.61 -58.21 53.86
C LEU A 316 5.19 -56.74 54.11
N LEU A 317 4.17 -56.52 54.94
CA LEU A 317 3.68 -55.18 55.29
C LEU A 317 4.61 -54.40 56.24
N ASP A 318 5.56 -55.09 56.88
CA ASP A 318 6.57 -54.49 57.74
C ASP A 318 7.89 -54.19 57.00
N ASP A 319 8.05 -54.61 55.74
CA ASP A 319 9.21 -54.28 54.92
C ASP A 319 9.33 -52.75 54.68
N PRO A 320 10.44 -52.11 55.09
CA PRO A 320 10.68 -50.68 54.88
C PRO A 320 10.60 -50.21 53.42
N GLN A 321 10.90 -51.07 52.44
CA GLN A 321 10.80 -50.73 51.01
C GLN A 321 9.35 -50.66 50.55
N ILE A 322 8.49 -51.52 51.09
CA ILE A 322 7.06 -51.56 50.79
C ILE A 322 6.34 -50.40 51.48
N LEU A 323 6.78 -50.02 52.70
CA LEU A 323 6.23 -48.88 53.43
C LEU A 323 6.52 -47.52 52.79
N ARG A 324 7.50 -47.43 51.88
CA ARG A 324 7.77 -46.21 51.10
C ARG A 324 6.76 -45.99 50.00
N LEU A 325 6.01 -47.02 49.62
CA LEU A 325 4.97 -46.93 48.61
C LEU A 325 3.73 -46.23 49.20
N PRO A 326 3.36 -45.03 48.69
CA PRO A 326 2.28 -44.23 49.28
C PRO A 326 0.94 -44.97 49.46
N SER A 327 0.54 -45.82 48.51
CA SER A 327 -0.74 -46.52 48.60
C SER A 327 -0.74 -47.65 49.65
N ILE A 328 0.37 -48.37 49.78
CA ILE A 328 0.52 -49.45 50.77
C ILE A 328 0.66 -48.89 52.18
N SER A 329 1.46 -47.83 52.35
CA SER A 329 1.64 -47.15 53.64
C SER A 329 0.32 -46.66 54.24
N LYS A 330 -0.54 -46.06 53.42
CA LYS A 330 -1.88 -45.59 53.83
C LYS A 330 -2.80 -46.73 54.26
N ARG A 331 -2.67 -47.90 53.64
CA ARG A 331 -3.52 -49.07 53.90
C ARG A 331 -3.00 -49.98 54.99
N LYS A 332 -1.71 -49.91 55.35
CA LYS A 332 -1.05 -50.81 56.32
C LYS A 332 -1.90 -51.10 57.56
N ASN A 333 -2.39 -50.06 58.23
CA ASN A 333 -3.15 -50.22 59.47
C ASN A 333 -4.47 -50.99 59.25
N ILE A 334 -5.09 -50.80 58.08
CA ILE A 334 -6.31 -51.51 57.68
C ILE A 334 -5.99 -52.98 57.39
N GLU A 335 -4.93 -53.25 56.63
CA GLU A 335 -4.50 -54.62 56.32
C GLU A 335 -4.14 -55.39 57.60
N LEU A 336 -3.39 -54.77 58.51
CA LEU A 336 -3.06 -55.35 59.82
C LEU A 336 -4.30 -55.62 60.68
N TYR A 337 -5.29 -54.72 60.66
CA TYR A 337 -6.55 -54.93 61.36
C TYR A 337 -7.32 -56.14 60.81
N PHE A 338 -7.36 -56.32 59.48
CA PHE A 338 -7.97 -57.50 58.86
C PHE A 338 -7.22 -58.78 59.23
N LEU A 339 -5.89 -58.78 59.20
CA LEU A 339 -5.07 -59.93 59.60
C LEU A 339 -5.26 -60.28 61.08
N ASP A 340 -5.30 -59.29 61.97
CA ASP A 340 -5.60 -59.47 63.40
C ASP A 340 -7.00 -60.08 63.60
N SER A 341 -7.97 -59.66 62.80
CA SER A 341 -9.34 -60.18 62.88
C SER A 341 -9.40 -61.63 62.40
N MET A 342 -8.78 -61.94 61.26
CA MET A 342 -8.68 -63.31 60.75
C MET A 342 -7.95 -64.23 61.73
N GLU A 343 -6.85 -63.78 62.34
CA GLU A 343 -6.11 -64.57 63.31
C GLU A 343 -6.91 -64.85 64.60
N LYS A 344 -7.62 -63.84 65.12
CA LYS A 344 -8.52 -64.02 66.27
C LYS A 344 -9.63 -65.02 65.96
N GLU A 345 -10.17 -65.00 64.75
CA GLU A 345 -11.20 -65.96 64.34
C GLU A 345 -10.65 -67.38 64.21
N ILE A 346 -9.46 -67.57 63.62
CA ILE A 346 -8.78 -68.88 63.58
C ILE A 346 -8.58 -69.45 64.99
N GLN A 347 -8.19 -68.60 65.95
CA GLN A 347 -8.00 -69.00 67.35
C GLN A 347 -9.33 -69.40 68.03
N GLN A 348 -10.46 -68.82 67.63
CA GLN A 348 -11.79 -69.11 68.20
C GLN A 348 -12.49 -70.31 67.53
N ALA A 349 -12.25 -70.54 66.24
CA ALA A 349 -12.78 -71.68 65.49
C ALA A 349 -12.32 -73.05 66.05
N GLY A 350 -11.16 -73.08 66.72
CA GLY A 350 -10.69 -74.25 67.47
C GLY A 350 -11.46 -74.57 68.75
N VAL A 351 -12.41 -73.72 69.18
CA VAL A 351 -13.11 -73.85 70.48
C VAL A 351 -14.64 -73.85 70.35
N ILE A 352 -15.26 -73.09 69.44
CA ILE A 352 -16.73 -73.11 69.20
C ILE A 352 -17.04 -72.72 67.74
N THR A 353 -17.90 -73.48 67.05
CA THR A 353 -18.51 -73.08 65.77
C THR A 353 -19.49 -71.92 66.00
N THR A 354 -19.05 -70.67 65.83
CA THR A 354 -19.91 -69.49 65.95
C THR A 354 -20.33 -68.93 64.58
N SER A 355 -21.53 -68.36 64.56
CA SER A 355 -22.23 -67.78 63.39
C SER A 355 -21.52 -66.60 62.71
N ASP A 356 -20.48 -66.02 63.33
CA ASP A 356 -19.77 -64.84 62.84
C ASP A 356 -18.84 -65.15 61.65
N PHE A 357 -18.31 -66.38 61.57
CA PHE A 357 -17.45 -66.84 60.46
C PHE A 357 -18.12 -66.70 59.08
N THR A 358 -19.42 -66.99 59.02
CA THR A 358 -20.20 -66.89 57.79
C THR A 358 -20.45 -65.43 57.40
N SER A 359 -20.46 -64.50 58.35
CA SER A 359 -20.66 -63.07 58.10
C SER A 359 -19.40 -62.41 57.52
N MET A 360 -18.20 -62.77 58.02
CA MET A 360 -16.94 -62.19 57.55
C MET A 360 -16.53 -62.78 56.19
N THR A 361 -16.77 -64.08 55.97
CA THR A 361 -16.58 -64.72 54.66
C THR A 361 -17.50 -64.11 53.60
N ARG A 362 -18.77 -63.83 53.93
CA ARG A 362 -19.69 -63.12 53.03
C ARG A 362 -19.24 -61.69 52.76
N ALA A 363 -18.71 -60.97 53.75
CA ALA A 363 -18.19 -59.62 53.55
C ALA A 363 -16.97 -59.61 52.60
N ALA A 364 -16.07 -60.59 52.73
CA ALA A 364 -14.95 -60.77 51.82
C ALA A 364 -15.41 -61.15 50.39
N GLU A 365 -16.42 -62.01 50.26
CA GLU A 365 -17.02 -62.40 48.98
C GLU A 365 -17.69 -61.22 48.27
N VAL A 366 -18.39 -60.35 49.01
CA VAL A 366 -18.97 -59.11 48.49
C VAL A 366 -17.89 -58.15 47.96
N LEU A 367 -16.78 -57.99 48.69
CA LEU A 367 -15.65 -57.15 48.25
C LEU A 367 -14.94 -57.72 47.01
N LEU A 368 -14.77 -59.04 46.94
CA LEU A 368 -14.18 -59.71 45.78
C LEU A 368 -15.06 -59.56 44.54
N SER A 369 -16.38 -59.70 44.69
CA SER A 369 -17.36 -59.49 43.61
C SER A 369 -17.37 -58.04 43.12
N ALA A 370 -17.30 -57.07 44.05
CA ALA A 370 -17.17 -55.65 43.75
C ALA A 370 -15.93 -55.38 42.90
N ARG A 371 -14.78 -55.92 43.33
CA ARG A 371 -13.49 -55.74 42.65
C ARG A 371 -13.49 -56.37 41.27
N GLN A 372 -13.99 -57.60 41.14
CA GLN A 372 -14.08 -58.29 39.86
C GLN A 372 -14.95 -57.52 38.87
N SER A 373 -16.08 -56.99 39.34
CA SER A 373 -16.95 -56.15 38.52
C SER A 373 -16.23 -54.85 38.09
N ALA A 374 -15.49 -54.20 38.99
CA ALA A 374 -14.70 -53.02 38.63
C ALA A 374 -13.60 -53.33 37.61
N GLU A 375 -12.94 -54.48 37.71
CA GLU A 375 -11.91 -54.93 36.77
C GLU A 375 -12.47 -55.18 35.36
N TYR A 376 -13.64 -55.82 35.26
CA TYR A 376 -14.36 -55.92 33.98
C TYR A 376 -14.73 -54.55 33.41
N GLY A 377 -15.06 -53.59 34.28
CA GLY A 377 -15.31 -52.20 33.90
C GLY A 377 -14.08 -51.56 33.28
N THR A 378 -12.93 -51.68 33.94
CA THR A 378 -11.65 -51.14 33.46
C THR A 378 -11.20 -51.77 32.15
N GLU A 379 -11.40 -53.08 31.97
CA GLU A 379 -11.03 -53.74 30.71
C GLU A 379 -11.97 -53.32 29.56
N ALA A 380 -13.28 -53.24 29.82
CA ALA A 380 -14.22 -52.72 28.83
C ALA A 380 -13.93 -51.26 28.44
N GLU A 381 -13.44 -50.45 29.39
CA GLU A 381 -13.02 -49.06 29.14
C GLU A 381 -11.77 -48.99 28.24
N LYS A 382 -10.75 -49.82 28.50
CA LYS A 382 -9.56 -49.92 27.63
C LYS A 382 -9.90 -50.35 26.21
N GLU A 383 -10.92 -51.20 26.06
CA GLU A 383 -11.43 -51.64 24.76
C GLU A 383 -12.36 -50.61 24.08
N GLY A 384 -12.59 -49.44 24.70
CA GLY A 384 -13.47 -48.37 24.18
C GLY A 384 -14.97 -48.68 24.30
N LYS A 385 -15.35 -49.74 25.02
CA LYS A 385 -16.74 -50.17 25.23
C LYS A 385 -17.34 -49.46 26.45
N TYR A 386 -17.50 -48.14 26.36
CA TYR A 386 -17.93 -47.30 27.48
C TYR A 386 -19.30 -47.68 28.10
N TYR A 387 -20.23 -48.24 27.31
CA TYR A 387 -21.51 -48.70 27.84
C TYR A 387 -21.34 -49.90 28.78
N ASP A 388 -20.54 -50.89 28.37
CA ASP A 388 -20.25 -52.07 29.17
C ASP A 388 -19.40 -51.70 30.39
N ALA A 389 -18.42 -50.81 30.22
CA ALA A 389 -17.62 -50.28 31.32
C ALA A 389 -18.50 -49.64 32.41
N LYS A 390 -19.41 -48.74 32.01
CA LYS A 390 -20.35 -48.07 32.92
C LYS A 390 -21.25 -49.08 33.64
N ARG A 391 -21.73 -50.10 32.93
CA ARG A 391 -22.55 -51.15 33.52
C ARG A 391 -21.77 -51.91 34.59
N PHE A 392 -20.56 -52.37 34.30
CA PHE A 392 -19.72 -53.11 35.24
C PHE A 392 -19.30 -52.28 36.47
N TYR A 393 -18.99 -50.98 36.28
CA TYR A 393 -18.74 -50.08 37.41
C TYR A 393 -19.98 -49.87 38.27
N ASN A 394 -21.17 -49.78 37.68
CA ASN A 394 -22.42 -49.69 38.45
C ASN A 394 -22.73 -50.99 39.21
N ASP A 395 -22.46 -52.15 38.60
CA ASP A 395 -22.58 -53.46 39.25
C ASP A 395 -21.62 -53.55 40.45
N ALA A 396 -20.39 -53.06 40.31
CA ALA A 396 -19.43 -52.95 41.41
C ALA A 396 -19.92 -52.03 42.54
N LEU A 397 -20.44 -50.85 42.21
CA LEU A 397 -20.96 -49.89 43.20
C LEU A 397 -22.21 -50.43 43.92
N ALA A 398 -23.08 -51.18 43.22
CA ALA A 398 -24.27 -51.78 43.81
C ALA A 398 -23.95 -52.81 44.90
N THR A 399 -22.82 -53.51 44.79
CA THR A 399 -22.34 -54.44 45.83
C THR A 399 -21.85 -53.71 47.09
N LEU A 400 -21.56 -52.40 47.01
CA LEU A 400 -21.08 -51.55 48.11
C LEU A 400 -21.99 -50.31 48.29
N PRO A 401 -23.19 -50.47 48.89
CA PRO A 401 -24.25 -49.44 48.88
C PRO A 401 -23.84 -48.07 49.46
N GLN A 402 -22.93 -48.05 50.44
CA GLN A 402 -22.43 -46.80 51.02
C GLN A 402 -21.50 -46.05 50.06
N ILE A 403 -20.73 -46.78 49.24
CA ILE A 403 -19.85 -46.19 48.22
C ILE A 403 -20.69 -45.70 47.05
N SER A 404 -21.72 -46.45 46.61
CA SER A 404 -22.68 -45.96 45.60
C SER A 404 -23.28 -44.61 45.99
N LYS A 405 -23.78 -44.49 47.24
CA LYS A 405 -24.32 -43.23 47.76
C LYS A 405 -23.29 -42.11 47.79
N ALA A 406 -22.04 -42.40 48.14
CA ALA A 406 -20.98 -41.42 48.16
C ALA A 406 -20.63 -40.92 46.74
N VAL A 407 -20.59 -41.81 45.75
CA VAL A 407 -20.36 -41.48 44.33
C VAL A 407 -21.51 -40.65 43.77
N GLU A 408 -22.76 -41.04 44.04
CA GLU A 408 -23.94 -40.25 43.64
C GLU A 408 -23.92 -38.85 44.28
N SER A 409 -23.58 -38.77 45.57
CA SER A 409 -23.46 -37.49 46.27
C SER A 409 -22.34 -36.63 45.68
N LEU A 410 -21.18 -37.23 45.37
CA LEU A 410 -20.06 -36.51 44.75
C LEU A 410 -20.44 -35.99 43.35
N GLN A 411 -21.07 -36.81 42.52
CA GLN A 411 -21.55 -36.40 41.20
C GLN A 411 -22.54 -35.25 41.30
N SER A 412 -23.43 -35.26 42.31
CA SER A 412 -24.36 -34.15 42.54
C SER A 412 -23.65 -32.86 42.96
N ILE A 413 -22.57 -32.96 43.75
CA ILE A 413 -21.73 -31.82 44.14
C ILE A 413 -21.00 -31.27 42.92
N GLU A 414 -20.36 -32.13 42.11
CA GLU A 414 -19.67 -31.72 40.89
C GLU A 414 -20.60 -31.04 39.89
N LEU A 415 -21.82 -31.54 39.70
CA LEU A 415 -22.83 -30.89 38.87
C LEU A 415 -23.23 -29.52 39.43
N GLY A 416 -23.34 -29.40 40.75
CA GLY A 416 -23.56 -28.13 41.45
C GLY A 416 -22.42 -27.13 41.21
N ASP A 417 -21.18 -27.56 41.39
CA ASP A 417 -19.97 -26.73 41.21
C ASP A 417 -19.84 -26.26 39.76
N ARG A 418 -20.04 -27.16 38.79
CA ARG A 418 -20.01 -26.79 37.36
C ARG A 418 -21.10 -25.78 37.01
N THR A 419 -22.28 -25.93 37.59
CA THR A 419 -23.39 -24.98 37.41
C THR A 419 -23.05 -23.62 38.02
N ALA A 420 -22.45 -23.59 39.21
CA ALA A 420 -22.04 -22.36 39.88
C ALA A 420 -20.95 -21.62 39.09
N ILE A 421 -19.90 -22.32 38.68
CA ILE A 421 -18.80 -21.77 37.86
C ILE A 421 -19.34 -21.21 36.53
N SER A 422 -20.22 -21.95 35.86
CA SER A 422 -20.80 -21.49 34.58
C SER A 422 -21.67 -20.25 34.76
N THR A 423 -22.40 -20.16 35.87
CA THR A 423 -23.20 -18.98 36.22
C THR A 423 -22.31 -17.76 36.52
N GLU A 424 -21.18 -17.97 37.21
CA GLU A 424 -20.19 -16.91 37.44
C GLU A 424 -19.65 -16.37 36.12
N TYR A 425 -19.25 -17.25 35.20
CA TYR A 425 -18.78 -16.86 33.88
C TYR A 425 -19.84 -16.13 33.05
N LEU A 426 -21.12 -16.52 33.14
CA LEU A 426 -22.22 -15.77 32.53
C LEU A 426 -22.31 -14.34 33.08
N ASN A 427 -22.19 -14.17 34.40
CA ASN A 427 -22.23 -12.85 35.03
C ASN A 427 -21.03 -11.98 34.65
N LEU A 428 -19.83 -12.58 34.57
CA LEU A 428 -18.63 -11.90 34.07
C LEU A 428 -18.78 -11.48 32.60
N GLY A 429 -19.37 -12.35 31.77
CA GLY A 429 -19.73 -12.05 30.38
C GLY A 429 -20.67 -10.84 30.27
N ASN A 430 -21.76 -10.85 31.05
CA ASN A 430 -22.73 -9.75 31.09
C ASN A 430 -22.07 -8.42 31.53
N THR A 431 -21.18 -8.48 32.51
CA THR A 431 -20.43 -7.31 33.00
C THR A 431 -19.47 -6.77 31.93
N ALA A 432 -18.81 -7.66 31.20
CA ALA A 432 -17.91 -7.30 30.11
C ALA A 432 -18.67 -6.67 28.93
N ILE A 433 -19.86 -7.18 28.57
CA ILE A 433 -20.76 -6.52 27.61
C ILE A 433 -21.10 -5.09 28.08
N GLY A 434 -21.56 -4.93 29.32
CA GLY A 434 -21.93 -3.63 29.88
C GLY A 434 -20.76 -2.63 29.93
N SER A 435 -19.53 -3.13 29.96
CA SER A 435 -18.30 -2.32 29.94
C SER A 435 -17.74 -2.08 28.54
N GLY A 436 -18.40 -2.57 27.48
CA GLY A 436 -17.92 -2.47 26.09
C GLY A 436 -16.72 -3.36 25.76
N LYS A 437 -16.34 -4.30 26.64
CA LYS A 437 -15.22 -5.23 26.45
C LYS A 437 -15.71 -6.51 25.76
N LEU A 438 -16.06 -6.39 24.49
CA LEU A 438 -16.79 -7.44 23.75
C LEU A 438 -15.99 -8.73 23.58
N ASN A 439 -14.68 -8.64 23.36
CA ASN A 439 -13.79 -9.82 23.29
C ASN A 439 -13.71 -10.57 24.63
N ASP A 440 -13.63 -9.83 25.75
CA ASP A 440 -13.65 -10.44 27.07
C ASP A 440 -15.00 -11.10 27.32
N ALA A 441 -16.10 -10.46 26.94
CA ALA A 441 -17.44 -11.03 27.07
C ALA A 441 -17.58 -12.37 26.33
N ILE A 442 -17.17 -12.43 25.06
CA ILE A 442 -17.18 -13.67 24.26
C ILE A 442 -16.35 -14.76 24.94
N LYS A 443 -15.18 -14.41 25.48
CA LYS A 443 -14.32 -15.36 26.20
C LYS A 443 -15.03 -15.91 27.45
N GLN A 444 -15.67 -15.05 28.25
CA GLN A 444 -16.37 -15.49 29.46
C GLN A 444 -17.60 -16.35 29.13
N TYR A 445 -18.40 -15.97 28.14
CA TYR A 445 -19.53 -16.80 27.72
C TYR A 445 -19.10 -18.15 27.14
N ARG A 446 -18.00 -18.20 26.39
CA ARG A 446 -17.44 -19.47 25.93
C ARG A 446 -17.02 -20.36 27.11
N SER A 447 -16.37 -19.78 28.11
CA SER A 447 -16.03 -20.50 29.35
C SER A 447 -17.27 -21.01 30.08
N ALA A 448 -18.36 -20.25 30.12
CA ALA A 448 -19.63 -20.69 30.68
C ALA A 448 -20.24 -21.87 29.90
N ALA A 449 -20.24 -21.81 28.56
CA ALA A 449 -20.77 -22.88 27.71
C ALA A 449 -19.98 -24.19 27.86
N ILE A 450 -18.64 -24.11 27.93
CA ILE A 450 -17.76 -25.28 28.09
C ILE A 450 -17.79 -25.82 29.52
N GLY A 451 -17.87 -24.93 30.52
CA GLY A 451 -17.93 -25.29 31.94
C GLY A 451 -19.23 -25.99 32.33
N SER A 452 -20.31 -25.72 31.59
CA SER A 452 -21.66 -26.23 31.88
C SER A 452 -21.72 -27.75 31.76
N ALA A 453 -22.56 -28.37 32.59
CA ALA A 453 -22.88 -29.77 32.44
C ALA A 453 -23.60 -30.01 31.10
N PRO A 454 -23.32 -31.10 30.36
CA PRO A 454 -23.89 -31.32 29.02
C PRO A 454 -25.43 -31.38 28.97
N ASP A 455 -26.06 -31.71 30.08
CA ASP A 455 -27.51 -31.77 30.28
C ASP A 455 -28.13 -30.42 30.69
N ASN A 456 -27.32 -29.43 31.07
CA ASN A 456 -27.78 -28.08 31.41
C ASN A 456 -27.88 -27.20 30.15
N ILE A 457 -28.84 -27.56 29.29
CA ILE A 457 -29.10 -26.87 28.01
C ILE A 457 -29.41 -25.38 28.22
N GLU A 458 -30.08 -25.02 29.32
CA GLU A 458 -30.45 -23.63 29.60
C GLU A 458 -29.23 -22.71 29.76
N LEU A 459 -28.22 -23.12 30.54
CA LEU A 459 -27.00 -22.31 30.71
C LEU A 459 -26.17 -22.24 29.43
N ILE A 460 -26.12 -23.33 28.67
CA ILE A 460 -25.43 -23.35 27.37
C ILE A 460 -26.12 -22.38 26.40
N THR A 461 -27.44 -22.39 26.31
CA THR A 461 -28.20 -21.45 25.47
C THR A 461 -27.96 -20.01 25.89
N LYS A 462 -28.05 -19.69 27.19
CA LYS A 462 -27.76 -18.34 27.70
C LYS A 462 -26.35 -17.87 27.36
N ALA A 463 -25.36 -18.77 27.40
CA ALA A 463 -24.00 -18.45 27.03
C ALA A 463 -23.87 -18.19 25.52
N ILE A 464 -24.53 -19.00 24.67
CA ILE A 464 -24.54 -18.81 23.22
C ILE A 464 -25.22 -17.48 22.86
N ASP A 465 -26.38 -17.17 23.46
CA ASP A 465 -27.09 -15.91 23.24
C ASP A 465 -26.21 -14.70 23.63
N GLY A 466 -25.47 -14.81 24.74
CA GLY A 466 -24.50 -13.78 25.14
C GLY A 466 -23.35 -13.59 24.15
N ILE A 467 -22.85 -14.67 23.54
CA ILE A 467 -21.85 -14.60 22.46
C ILE A 467 -22.43 -13.88 21.24
N GLU A 468 -23.63 -14.27 20.82
CA GLU A 468 -24.32 -13.66 19.68
C GLU A 468 -24.53 -12.16 19.89
N GLN A 469 -25.00 -11.76 21.08
CA GLN A 469 -25.18 -10.37 21.44
C GLN A 469 -23.87 -9.58 21.40
N ALA A 470 -22.78 -10.12 21.98
CA ALA A 470 -21.48 -9.46 21.98
C ALA A 470 -20.93 -9.27 20.55
N LEU A 471 -21.07 -10.28 19.69
CA LEU A 471 -20.67 -10.20 18.29
C LEU A 471 -21.50 -9.18 17.49
N GLN A 472 -22.81 -9.13 17.75
CA GLN A 472 -23.68 -8.14 17.10
C GLN A 472 -23.28 -6.71 17.49
N GLN A 473 -23.02 -6.46 18.77
CA GLN A 473 -22.59 -5.14 19.24
C GLN A 473 -21.21 -4.73 18.69
N ASP A 474 -20.30 -5.68 18.51
CA ASP A 474 -18.97 -5.44 17.93
C ASP A 474 -19.10 -5.04 16.46
N ARG A 475 -19.93 -5.78 15.72
CA ARG A 475 -20.26 -5.49 14.33
C ARG A 475 -20.88 -4.11 14.16
N ASP A 476 -21.85 -3.76 15.00
CA ASP A 476 -22.54 -2.47 14.93
C ASP A 476 -21.58 -1.30 15.26
N SER A 477 -20.68 -1.50 16.23
CA SER A 477 -19.65 -0.52 16.58
C SER A 477 -18.64 -0.33 15.45
N ALA A 478 -18.19 -1.43 14.83
CA ALA A 478 -17.31 -1.40 13.66
C ALA A 478 -17.99 -0.70 12.46
N LEU A 479 -19.27 -1.01 12.20
CA LEU A 479 -20.04 -0.39 11.14
C LEU A 479 -20.22 1.12 11.36
N ALA A 480 -20.48 1.54 12.60
CA ALA A 480 -20.60 2.95 12.96
C ALA A 480 -19.28 3.70 12.70
N LYS A 481 -18.14 3.11 13.09
CA LYS A 481 -16.81 3.68 12.84
C LYS A 481 -16.52 3.82 11.34
N VAL A 482 -16.76 2.77 10.56
CA VAL A 482 -16.59 2.80 9.10
C VAL A 482 -17.49 3.87 8.47
N LYS A 483 -18.73 4.03 8.93
CA LYS A 483 -19.63 5.07 8.44
C LYS A 483 -19.13 6.48 8.76
N GLN A 484 -18.55 6.68 9.95
CA GLN A 484 -17.93 7.94 10.34
C GLN A 484 -16.70 8.25 9.48
N ASP A 485 -15.82 7.27 9.27
CA ASP A 485 -14.62 7.42 8.44
C ASP A 485 -15.00 7.75 6.98
N LEU A 486 -16.05 7.11 6.46
CA LEU A 486 -16.57 7.39 5.11
C LEU A 486 -17.17 8.80 5.00
N GLN A 487 -17.86 9.28 6.03
CA GLN A 487 -18.34 10.67 6.07
C GLN A 487 -17.20 11.68 6.11
N LYS A 488 -16.15 11.41 6.90
CA LYS A 488 -14.96 12.26 6.96
C LYS A 488 -14.25 12.30 5.60
N LEU A 489 -14.02 11.13 4.99
CA LEU A 489 -13.41 11.05 3.67
C LEU A 489 -14.22 11.81 2.61
N LYS A 490 -15.56 11.76 2.68
CA LYS A 490 -16.42 12.53 1.79
C LYS A 490 -16.23 14.04 1.97
N SER A 491 -16.18 14.52 3.21
CA SER A 491 -15.93 15.93 3.53
C SER A 491 -14.56 16.39 3.02
N ASP A 492 -13.50 15.64 3.31
CA ASP A 492 -12.13 15.96 2.89
C ASP A 492 -12.03 16.03 1.35
N ASN A 493 -12.76 15.15 0.66
CA ASN A 493 -12.80 15.14 -0.81
C ASN A 493 -13.63 16.31 -1.38
N GLU A 494 -14.72 16.71 -0.73
CA GLU A 494 -15.49 17.92 -1.08
C GLU A 494 -14.63 19.18 -0.95
N ASP A 495 -13.87 19.31 0.15
CA ASP A 495 -12.95 20.42 0.37
C ASP A 495 -11.85 20.46 -0.70
N THR A 496 -11.27 19.30 -1.04
CA THR A 496 -10.24 19.19 -2.08
C THR A 496 -10.77 19.62 -3.45
N VAL A 497 -11.99 19.21 -3.80
CA VAL A 497 -12.66 19.62 -5.05
C VAL A 497 -12.89 21.14 -5.06
N GLN A 498 -13.25 21.73 -3.91
CA GLN A 498 -13.45 23.17 -3.82
C GLN A 498 -12.14 23.96 -4.00
N THR A 499 -11.03 23.48 -3.41
CA THR A 499 -9.70 24.08 -3.62
C THR A 499 -9.28 24.00 -5.08
N LEU A 500 -9.40 22.83 -5.71
CA LEU A 500 -9.07 22.64 -7.12
C LEU A 500 -9.91 23.55 -8.04
N ASN A 501 -11.21 23.70 -7.77
CA ASN A 501 -12.06 24.62 -8.52
C ASN A 501 -11.60 26.08 -8.38
N THR A 502 -11.13 26.48 -7.20
CA THR A 502 -10.61 27.83 -6.97
C THR A 502 -9.30 28.06 -7.75
N GLU A 503 -8.41 27.07 -7.78
CA GLU A 503 -7.17 27.12 -8.57
C GLU A 503 -7.44 27.16 -10.08
N ILE A 504 -8.46 26.42 -10.55
CA ILE A 504 -8.89 26.43 -11.95
C ILE A 504 -9.40 27.83 -12.34
N GLU A 505 -10.22 28.47 -11.52
CA GLU A 505 -10.72 29.83 -11.82
C GLU A 505 -9.58 30.88 -11.80
N SER A 506 -8.61 30.74 -10.88
CA SER A 506 -7.40 31.57 -10.91
C SER A 506 -6.62 31.38 -12.21
N SER A 507 -6.35 30.13 -12.59
CA SER A 507 -5.61 29.80 -13.81
C SER A 507 -6.33 30.29 -15.07
N LYS A 508 -7.66 30.23 -15.08
CA LYS A 508 -8.48 30.77 -16.17
C LYS A 508 -8.34 32.28 -16.30
N THR A 509 -8.32 33.00 -15.17
CA THR A 509 -8.09 34.44 -15.14
C THR A 509 -6.70 34.79 -15.70
N ASP A 510 -5.68 34.01 -15.34
CA ASP A 510 -4.33 34.19 -15.86
C ASP A 510 -4.24 33.93 -17.37
N ILE A 511 -4.94 32.92 -17.87
CA ILE A 511 -5.05 32.63 -19.31
C ILE A 511 -5.74 33.78 -20.05
N GLU A 512 -6.82 34.35 -19.50
CA GLU A 512 -7.50 35.50 -20.09
C GLU A 512 -6.57 36.72 -20.19
N LYS A 513 -5.76 36.96 -19.16
CA LYS A 513 -4.75 38.03 -19.16
C LYS A 513 -3.67 37.78 -20.21
N LEU A 514 -3.11 36.58 -20.27
CA LEU A 514 -2.11 36.19 -21.28
C LEU A 514 -2.64 36.36 -22.71
N ASN A 515 -3.90 36.00 -22.96
CA ASN A 515 -4.53 36.19 -24.27
C ASN A 515 -4.68 37.67 -24.62
N SER A 516 -5.00 38.52 -23.65
CA SER A 516 -5.03 39.98 -23.85
C SER A 516 -3.65 40.54 -24.18
N ASP A 517 -2.61 40.08 -23.47
CA ASP A 517 -1.22 40.50 -23.72
C ASP A 517 -0.74 40.04 -25.11
N LEU A 518 -1.11 38.82 -25.52
CA LEU A 518 -0.80 38.30 -26.85
C LEU A 518 -1.48 39.10 -27.96
N ALA A 519 -2.74 39.51 -27.79
CA ALA A 519 -3.44 40.37 -28.74
C ALA A 519 -2.78 41.76 -28.87
N LEU A 520 -2.26 42.32 -27.76
CA LEU A 520 -1.48 43.57 -27.78
C LEU A 520 -0.16 43.40 -28.54
N LEU A 521 0.55 42.30 -28.32
CA LEU A 521 1.78 41.96 -29.04
C LEU A 521 1.54 41.82 -30.55
N GLU A 522 0.48 41.11 -30.95
CA GLU A 522 0.11 40.98 -32.37
C GLU A 522 -0.17 42.35 -32.99
N LYS A 523 -0.93 43.21 -32.30
CA LYS A 523 -1.18 44.58 -32.75
C LYS A 523 0.12 45.36 -32.93
N ASN A 524 1.00 45.35 -31.93
CA ASN A 524 2.28 46.06 -32.01
C ASN A 524 3.14 45.52 -33.17
N ASN A 525 3.12 44.22 -33.42
CA ASN A 525 3.85 43.62 -34.54
C ASN A 525 3.31 44.10 -35.89
N THR A 526 1.99 44.21 -36.05
CA THR A 526 1.39 44.78 -37.28
C THR A 526 1.73 46.26 -37.46
N GLU A 527 1.82 47.03 -36.37
CA GLU A 527 2.25 48.44 -36.42
C GLU A 527 3.72 48.54 -36.85
N LEU A 528 4.60 47.71 -36.27
CA LEU A 528 6.01 47.60 -36.65
C LEU A 528 6.18 47.24 -38.14
N GLU A 529 5.39 46.30 -38.65
CA GLU A 529 5.47 45.88 -40.05
C GLU A 529 5.02 47.00 -41.01
N ASN A 530 4.00 47.78 -40.63
CA ASN A 530 3.60 48.98 -41.36
C ASN A 530 4.68 50.07 -41.32
N GLU A 531 5.32 50.29 -40.16
CA GLU A 531 6.44 51.23 -40.06
C GLU A 531 7.64 50.80 -40.89
N LYS A 532 7.98 49.50 -40.87
CA LYS A 532 9.03 48.92 -41.71
C LYS A 532 8.76 49.17 -43.20
N SER A 533 7.54 48.94 -43.67
CA SER A 533 7.15 49.20 -45.06
C SER A 533 7.29 50.69 -45.44
N LYS A 534 6.91 51.61 -44.53
CA LYS A 534 7.16 53.04 -44.74
C LYS A 534 8.66 53.35 -44.83
N LEU A 535 9.47 52.73 -43.96
CA LEU A 535 10.92 52.91 -43.96
C LEU A 535 11.54 52.44 -45.27
N GLU A 536 11.16 51.25 -45.75
CA GLU A 536 11.59 50.69 -47.04
C GLU A 536 11.22 51.62 -48.21
N GLN A 537 10.02 52.20 -48.19
CA GLN A 537 9.62 53.18 -49.21
C GLN A 537 10.44 54.47 -49.14
N THR A 538 10.75 54.93 -47.94
CA THR A 538 11.60 56.11 -47.71
C THR A 538 13.01 55.87 -48.24
N VAL A 539 13.59 54.68 -48.00
CA VAL A 539 14.87 54.26 -48.55
C VAL A 539 14.84 54.26 -50.09
N ALA A 540 13.80 53.69 -50.70
CA ALA A 540 13.65 53.69 -52.16
C ALA A 540 13.56 55.10 -52.76
N ASP A 541 12.93 56.04 -52.06
CA ASP A 541 12.86 57.43 -52.48
C ASP A 541 14.20 58.16 -52.30
N ILE A 542 14.97 57.84 -51.25
CA ILE A 542 16.36 58.30 -51.08
C ILE A 542 17.23 57.81 -52.24
N ASP A 543 17.11 56.56 -52.68
CA ASP A 543 17.88 56.02 -53.81
C ASP A 543 17.56 56.74 -55.12
N LYS A 544 16.27 57.06 -55.36
CA LYS A 544 15.85 57.87 -56.51
C LYS A 544 16.42 59.28 -56.46
N LEU A 545 16.35 59.93 -55.30
CA LEU A 545 16.91 61.27 -55.10
C LEU A 545 18.42 61.26 -55.30
N THR A 546 19.11 60.25 -54.78
CA THR A 546 20.55 60.05 -54.96
C THR A 546 20.91 59.88 -56.44
N SER A 547 20.13 59.09 -57.19
CA SER A 547 20.33 58.92 -58.64
C SER A 547 20.13 60.23 -59.41
N LYS A 548 19.09 61.01 -59.07
CA LYS A 548 18.85 62.34 -59.65
C LYS A 548 19.96 63.34 -59.32
N LEU A 549 20.50 63.27 -58.12
CA LEU A 549 21.62 64.11 -57.69
C LEU A 549 22.85 63.81 -58.56
N GLU A 550 23.13 62.53 -58.80
CA GLU A 550 24.29 62.12 -59.59
C GLU A 550 24.15 62.50 -61.08
N GLU A 551 22.95 62.40 -61.65
CA GLU A 551 22.64 62.91 -62.98
C GLU A 551 22.79 64.44 -63.08
N SER A 552 22.35 65.15 -62.03
CA SER A 552 22.53 66.60 -61.94
C SER A 552 24.01 66.98 -61.85
N LYS A 553 24.83 66.25 -61.08
CA LYS A 553 26.29 66.46 -61.03
C LYS A 553 26.93 66.26 -62.40
N LYS A 554 26.59 65.16 -63.10
CA LYS A 554 27.08 64.91 -64.46
C LYS A 554 26.72 66.04 -65.42
N THR A 555 25.51 66.59 -65.29
CA THR A 555 25.06 67.74 -66.09
C THR A 555 25.87 68.99 -65.76
N ILE A 556 26.15 69.25 -64.49
CA ILE A 556 27.01 70.36 -64.04
C ILE A 556 28.42 70.21 -64.60
N ASP A 557 29.00 69.01 -64.55
CA ASP A 557 30.34 68.75 -65.10
C ASP A 557 30.39 68.99 -66.61
N GLN A 558 29.36 68.56 -67.34
CA GLN A 558 29.24 68.82 -68.78
C GLN A 558 29.13 70.33 -69.07
N LEU A 559 28.28 71.05 -68.34
CA LEU A 559 28.14 72.50 -68.48
C LEU A 559 29.46 73.22 -68.18
N ASN A 560 30.23 72.77 -67.18
CA ASN A 560 31.54 73.35 -66.87
C ASN A 560 32.55 73.10 -68.01
N GLN A 561 32.51 71.92 -68.65
CA GLN A 561 33.34 71.62 -69.81
C GLN A 561 32.97 72.48 -71.02
N ASP A 562 31.66 72.63 -71.28
CA ASP A 562 31.14 73.47 -72.36
C ASP A 562 31.50 74.94 -72.12
N LEU A 563 31.42 75.41 -70.87
CA LEU A 563 31.84 76.75 -70.45
C LEU A 563 33.33 76.96 -70.75
N ALA A 564 34.20 76.02 -70.37
CA ALA A 564 35.63 76.09 -70.64
C ALA A 564 35.94 76.18 -72.15
N SER A 565 35.24 75.37 -72.97
CA SER A 565 35.41 75.41 -74.43
C SER A 565 34.93 76.73 -75.05
N SER A 566 33.85 77.30 -74.51
CA SER A 566 33.34 78.60 -74.92
C SER A 566 34.29 79.73 -74.54
N THR A 567 34.90 79.67 -73.34
CA THR A 567 35.95 80.60 -72.91
C THR A 567 37.15 80.56 -73.85
N GLU A 568 37.63 79.35 -74.21
CA GLU A 568 38.74 79.18 -75.16
C GLU A 568 38.40 79.76 -76.55
N THR A 569 37.18 79.54 -77.02
CA THR A 569 36.67 80.11 -78.28
C THR A 569 36.64 81.64 -78.23
N ILE A 570 36.17 82.23 -77.12
CA ILE A 570 36.14 83.68 -76.91
C ILE A 570 37.57 84.25 -76.93
N ASP A 571 38.53 83.60 -76.26
CA ASP A 571 39.93 84.02 -76.25
C ASP A 571 40.57 83.95 -77.65
N GLY A 572 40.25 82.90 -78.41
CA GLY A 572 40.63 82.76 -79.82
C GLY A 572 40.07 83.88 -80.69
N LEU A 573 38.77 84.16 -80.58
CA LEU A 573 38.11 85.26 -81.30
C LEU A 573 38.68 86.63 -80.90
N ASN A 574 38.94 86.87 -79.62
CA ASN A 574 39.58 88.10 -79.15
C ASN A 574 40.98 88.30 -79.73
N THR A 575 41.75 87.21 -79.83
CA THR A 575 43.08 87.24 -80.46
C THR A 575 42.97 87.57 -81.94
N GLU A 576 42.01 86.97 -82.65
CA GLU A 576 41.78 87.23 -84.08
C GLU A 576 41.27 88.66 -84.34
N ALA A 577 40.40 89.17 -83.46
CA ALA A 577 39.95 90.56 -83.48
C ALA A 577 41.12 91.53 -83.29
N ARG A 578 42.06 91.24 -82.37
CA ARG A 578 43.29 92.04 -82.19
C ARG A 578 44.17 92.03 -83.44
N LYS A 579 44.36 90.87 -84.10
CA LYS A 579 45.11 90.78 -85.37
C LYS A 579 44.43 91.58 -86.49
N SER A 580 43.11 91.47 -86.58
CA SER A 580 42.30 92.21 -87.56
C SER A 580 42.42 93.71 -87.34
N ALA A 581 42.33 94.18 -86.09
CA ALA A 581 42.54 95.58 -85.72
C ALA A 581 43.93 96.09 -86.11
N PHE A 582 44.99 95.32 -85.86
CA PHE A 582 46.36 95.67 -86.30
C PHE A 582 46.49 95.74 -87.83
N THR A 583 45.81 94.83 -88.54
CA THR A 583 45.78 94.81 -90.01
C THR A 583 45.06 96.05 -90.55
N ILE A 584 43.92 96.41 -89.96
CA ILE A 584 43.17 97.64 -90.28
C ILE A 584 44.04 98.87 -90.03
N GLU A 585 44.74 98.95 -88.89
CA GLU A 585 45.64 100.07 -88.59
C GLU A 585 46.75 100.18 -89.66
N THR A 586 47.32 99.05 -90.07
CA THR A 586 48.36 99.00 -91.11
C THR A 586 47.81 99.44 -92.47
N LEU A 587 46.60 99.00 -92.82
CA LEU A 587 45.91 99.41 -94.05
C LEU A 587 45.57 100.90 -94.01
N ASN A 588 45.10 101.43 -92.89
CA ASN A 588 44.84 102.86 -92.71
C ASN A 588 46.11 103.70 -92.89
N LYS A 589 47.25 103.25 -92.33
CA LYS A 589 48.56 103.90 -92.58
C LYS A 589 48.96 103.87 -94.05
N LYS A 590 48.70 102.76 -94.76
CA LYS A 590 48.94 102.66 -96.21
C LYS A 590 48.01 103.58 -97.01
N ALA A 591 46.73 103.62 -96.66
CA ALA A 591 45.74 104.50 -97.28
C ALA A 591 46.12 105.98 -97.08
N ALA A 592 46.49 106.39 -95.87
CA ALA A 592 46.98 107.74 -95.60
C ALA A 592 48.23 108.10 -96.43
N ARG A 593 49.18 107.16 -96.59
CA ARG A 593 50.33 107.35 -97.49
C ARG A 593 49.92 107.48 -98.95
N ALA A 594 48.93 106.71 -99.39
CA ALA A 594 48.40 106.79 -100.75
C ALA A 594 47.68 108.12 -101.01
N VAL A 595 46.90 108.61 -100.02
CA VAL A 595 46.26 109.94 -100.05
C VAL A 595 47.31 111.03 -100.15
N ASN A 596 48.31 111.06 -99.27
CA ASN A 596 49.40 112.06 -99.34
C ASN A 596 50.17 111.98 -100.67
N ARG A 597 50.32 110.79 -101.25
CA ARG A 597 50.96 110.62 -102.56
C ARG A 597 50.07 111.13 -103.70
N ALA A 598 48.76 110.95 -103.60
CA ALA A 598 47.80 111.51 -104.54
C ALA A 598 47.76 113.04 -104.44
N GLU A 599 47.76 113.61 -103.23
CA GLU A 599 47.88 115.07 -103.01
C GLU A 599 49.17 115.64 -103.60
N ASN A 600 50.31 114.96 -103.39
CA ASN A 600 51.58 115.37 -104.03
C ASN A 600 51.52 115.30 -105.56
N LEU A 601 50.90 114.26 -106.12
CA LEU A 601 50.70 114.14 -107.57
C LEU A 601 49.74 115.20 -108.11
N GLU A 602 48.73 115.60 -107.34
CA GLU A 602 47.80 116.67 -107.67
C GLU A 602 48.50 118.04 -107.64
N LEU A 603 49.41 118.26 -106.70
CA LEU A 603 50.30 119.42 -106.68
C LEU A 603 51.26 119.42 -107.87
N GLU A 604 51.90 118.30 -108.20
CA GLU A 604 52.74 118.16 -109.39
C GLU A 604 51.94 118.38 -110.69
N LEU A 605 50.69 117.91 -110.74
CA LEU A 605 49.78 118.14 -111.86
C LEU A 605 49.38 119.62 -111.97
N ASN A 606 49.05 120.28 -110.85
CA ASN A 606 48.75 121.71 -110.84
C ASN A 606 49.97 122.55 -111.21
N ASP A 607 51.18 122.16 -110.80
CA ASP A 607 52.42 122.84 -111.18
C ASP A 607 52.70 122.65 -112.68
N ALA A 608 52.48 121.45 -113.21
CA ALA A 608 52.53 121.18 -114.66
C ALA A 608 51.46 121.96 -115.45
N VAL A 609 50.23 122.07 -114.92
CA VAL A 609 49.15 122.86 -115.52
C VAL A 609 49.50 124.35 -115.49
N ASN A 610 50.07 124.87 -114.40
CA ASN A 610 50.52 126.25 -114.31
C ASN A 610 51.69 126.55 -115.26
N GLN A 611 52.66 125.64 -115.41
CA GLN A 611 53.71 125.74 -116.42
C GLN A 611 53.16 125.76 -117.85
N ILE A 612 52.07 125.01 -118.12
CA ILE A 612 51.38 125.05 -119.42
C ILE A 612 50.64 126.38 -119.61
N VAL A 613 50.04 126.95 -118.55
CA VAL A 613 49.33 128.25 -118.62
C VAL A 613 50.30 129.42 -118.85
N GLU A 614 51.50 129.41 -118.25
CA GLU A 614 52.56 130.41 -118.51
C GLU A 614 53.17 130.31 -119.92
N LEU A 615 53.04 129.17 -120.60
CA LEU A 615 53.48 129.02 -121.99
C LEU A 615 52.41 129.48 -123.00
N ILE A 616 51.18 129.76 -122.56
CA ILE A 616 50.03 130.02 -123.43
C ILE A 616 49.50 131.47 -123.34
N ASN A 617 49.95 132.30 -122.40
CA ASN A 617 49.68 133.75 -122.34
C ASN A 617 50.95 134.54 -122.02
#